data_AF-A0AB39CLM4-F1
#
_entry.id   AF-A0AB39CLM4-F1
#
_cell.length_a   1.000
_cell.length_b   1.000
_cell.length_c   1.000
_cell.angle_alpha   90.00
_cell.angle_beta   90.00
_cell.angle_gamma   90.00
#
_symmetry.space_group_name_H-M   'P 1'
#
loop_
_entity.id
_entity.type
_entity.pdbx_description
1 polymer ?
#
loop_
_entity_poly.entity_id
_entity_poly.type
_entity_poly.pdbx_seq_one_letter_code
_entity_poly.pdbx_strand_id
1 'polypeptide(L)'
;MISIQNFSSISASADRVVVDQSAPDGPVLKEANYTLKDKAIFFLSKIPLLKNTNLVKNHLEKLDIENRAALGVFLGALSKIYNVKGASAAAEALKGETVPLNARKIKQLTSVAQDLYGKGAAKPAARQVVVRIWPNTEWKDGGPLQGRVGHASVTVKNKMDGNPKKHINEHISWWPGTSAGAGKKDRLFSQREGFSLADYKTDKQNEIADRTVSRLKKSEEAKARLKTGQAEPGDRNLAKYSPRADQKKDKDGNWGVCAQKVYLPLVGNNKDVNDKKNRFFSLFGLNEKNIIADAKQAKSDAANNRLGYTLASKTENCASMAARMLTSGGSENFVKFNKAWISEDPNKVHDYAKKLQAEVDKLNGQVQNIDQTFSDSLKNENFKMAFTDFKDAVLYPSQKEMNDLKTQLQKAKGDEAKDAINLQIKALLDKQVSGIESYFKGRDVLKEDKSQRSLLAAMDVISRNAPNSTDNFNSLTLKAKEIVTTMDAFLKSADLSKNSSTDAFIFGNAMLDKVRDFMKVEV
;
A
#
# COMPACT_ATOMS: atom_id res chain seq x y z
N MET A 1 3.95 -19.96 -15.41
CA MET A 1 3.95 -20.07 -13.92
C MET A 1 2.59 -19.62 -13.39
N ILE A 2 1.92 -20.40 -12.54
CA ILE A 2 0.56 -20.11 -12.05
C ILE A 2 0.56 -18.94 -11.06
N SER A 3 -0.26 -17.92 -11.32
CA SER A 3 -0.45 -16.74 -10.46
C SER A 3 -1.79 -16.79 -9.69
N ILE A 4 -1.96 -15.91 -8.70
CA ILE A 4 -3.26 -15.72 -8.01
C ILE A 4 -4.36 -15.34 -9.01
N GLN A 5 -4.05 -14.57 -10.06
CA GLN A 5 -5.02 -14.16 -11.05
C GLN A 5 -5.56 -15.34 -11.86
N ASN A 6 -4.71 -16.35 -12.14
CA ASN A 6 -5.14 -17.59 -12.80
C ASN A 6 -6.17 -18.34 -11.93
N PHE A 7 -5.93 -18.43 -10.61
CA PHE A 7 -6.88 -19.02 -9.67
C PHE A 7 -8.20 -18.23 -9.62
N SER A 8 -8.13 -16.90 -9.54
CA SER A 8 -9.32 -16.05 -9.54
C SER A 8 -10.15 -16.21 -10.80
N SER A 9 -9.51 -16.27 -11.97
CA SER A 9 -10.18 -16.43 -13.27
C SER A 9 -10.90 -17.78 -13.37
N ILE A 10 -10.20 -18.87 -13.06
CA ILE A 10 -10.75 -20.24 -13.18
C ILE A 10 -11.82 -20.52 -12.13
N SER A 11 -11.69 -19.93 -10.94
CA SER A 11 -12.68 -20.13 -9.88
C SER A 11 -14.00 -19.36 -10.10
N ALA A 12 -14.08 -18.46 -11.06
CA ALA A 12 -15.28 -17.64 -11.31
C ALA A 12 -16.48 -18.48 -11.75
N SER A 13 -16.22 -19.57 -12.49
CA SER A 13 -17.20 -20.49 -13.09
C SER A 13 -17.23 -21.87 -12.40
N ALA A 14 -16.34 -22.13 -11.45
CA ALA A 14 -16.12 -23.47 -10.90
C ALA A 14 -16.52 -23.62 -9.42
N ASP A 15 -17.09 -24.78 -9.06
CA ASP A 15 -17.35 -25.13 -7.65
C ASP A 15 -16.04 -25.30 -6.86
N ARG A 16 -14.98 -25.79 -7.50
CA ARG A 16 -13.62 -25.89 -6.96
C ARG A 16 -12.55 -25.85 -8.06
N VAL A 17 -11.34 -25.47 -7.67
CA VAL A 17 -10.15 -25.51 -8.53
C VAL A 17 -9.32 -26.74 -8.22
N VAL A 18 -8.86 -27.45 -9.25
CA VAL A 18 -7.91 -28.55 -9.14
C VAL A 18 -6.64 -28.26 -9.95
N VAL A 19 -5.56 -28.95 -9.60
CA VAL A 19 -4.27 -28.85 -10.29
C VAL A 19 -4.01 -30.16 -11.02
N ASP A 20 -3.86 -30.08 -12.33
CA ASP A 20 -3.31 -31.17 -13.11
C ASP A 20 -1.79 -31.04 -13.12
N GLN A 21 -1.11 -31.88 -12.33
CA GLN A 21 0.35 -31.90 -12.29
C GLN A 21 0.98 -32.68 -13.45
N SER A 22 0.18 -33.41 -14.24
CA SER A 22 0.63 -34.28 -15.34
C SER A 22 0.52 -33.63 -16.73
N ALA A 23 0.16 -32.34 -16.80
CA ALA A 23 0.05 -31.64 -18.07
C ALA A 23 1.44 -31.49 -18.75
N PRO A 24 1.51 -31.62 -20.10
CA PRO A 24 2.78 -31.66 -20.84
C PRO A 24 3.68 -30.43 -20.62
N ASP A 25 3.06 -29.26 -20.46
CA ASP A 25 3.74 -27.97 -20.31
C ASP A 25 3.92 -27.55 -18.83
N GLY A 26 3.80 -28.51 -17.90
CA GLY A 26 3.86 -28.32 -16.45
C GLY A 26 2.49 -28.13 -15.80
N PRO A 27 2.42 -27.86 -14.49
CA PRO A 27 1.16 -27.84 -13.74
C PRO A 27 0.16 -26.83 -14.30
N VAL A 28 -1.08 -27.27 -14.57
CA VAL A 28 -2.18 -26.43 -15.08
C VAL A 28 -3.37 -26.46 -14.11
N LEU A 29 -4.04 -25.32 -13.97
CA LEU A 29 -5.28 -25.21 -13.20
C LEU A 29 -6.47 -25.66 -14.05
N LYS A 30 -7.37 -26.45 -13.47
CA LYS A 30 -8.62 -26.87 -14.12
C LYS A 30 -9.83 -26.53 -13.26
N GLU A 31 -10.92 -26.22 -13.93
CA GLU A 31 -12.24 -26.11 -13.31
C GLU A 31 -12.72 -27.51 -12.91
N ALA A 32 -13.32 -27.64 -11.73
CA ALA A 32 -13.98 -28.86 -11.30
C ALA A 32 -15.32 -28.53 -10.63
N ASN A 33 -16.38 -29.13 -11.15
CA ASN A 33 -17.75 -28.96 -10.64
C ASN A 33 -18.21 -30.24 -9.95
N TYR A 34 -19.00 -30.10 -8.89
CA TYR A 34 -19.53 -31.27 -8.17
C TYR A 34 -20.63 -31.93 -8.98
N THR A 35 -20.37 -33.18 -9.36
CA THR A 35 -21.32 -34.04 -10.05
C THR A 35 -22.45 -34.49 -9.10
N LEU A 36 -23.51 -35.07 -9.67
CA LEU A 36 -24.57 -35.72 -8.87
C LEU A 36 -23.99 -36.81 -7.95
N LYS A 37 -22.98 -37.55 -8.42
CA LYS A 37 -22.28 -38.58 -7.65
C LYS A 37 -21.58 -37.98 -6.43
N ASP A 38 -20.91 -36.83 -6.58
CA ASP A 38 -20.26 -36.14 -5.47
C ASP A 38 -21.28 -35.71 -4.41
N LYS A 39 -22.41 -35.13 -4.84
CA LYS A 39 -23.50 -34.69 -3.95
C LYS A 39 -24.10 -35.87 -3.19
N ALA A 40 -24.32 -37.01 -3.84
CA ALA A 40 -24.79 -38.23 -3.21
C ALA A 40 -23.79 -38.75 -2.17
N ILE A 41 -22.49 -38.79 -2.49
CA ILE A 41 -21.43 -39.22 -1.57
C ILE A 41 -21.32 -38.27 -0.36
N PHE A 42 -21.46 -36.95 -0.56
CA PHE A 42 -21.50 -36.00 0.55
C PHE A 42 -22.68 -36.23 1.48
N PHE A 43 -23.85 -36.55 0.94
CA PHE A 43 -25.01 -36.91 1.76
C PHE A 43 -24.73 -38.19 2.57
N LEU A 44 -24.24 -39.25 1.91
CA LEU A 44 -23.91 -40.53 2.55
C LEU A 44 -22.84 -40.38 3.65
N SER A 45 -21.88 -39.46 3.47
CA SER A 45 -20.82 -39.19 4.46
C SER A 45 -21.32 -38.60 5.78
N LYS A 46 -22.54 -38.05 5.79
CA LYS A 46 -23.19 -37.52 7.00
C LYS A 46 -23.86 -38.59 7.84
N ILE A 47 -24.03 -39.81 7.29
CA ILE A 47 -24.65 -40.93 7.97
C ILE A 47 -23.53 -41.77 8.62
N PRO A 48 -23.47 -41.90 9.97
CA PRO A 48 -22.33 -42.53 10.66
C PRO A 48 -21.96 -43.93 10.17
N LEU A 49 -22.96 -44.76 9.84
CA LEU A 49 -22.78 -46.13 9.35
C LEU A 49 -22.24 -46.18 7.92
N LEU A 50 -22.58 -45.19 7.08
CA LEU A 50 -22.23 -45.19 5.65
C LEU A 50 -20.93 -44.44 5.37
N LYS A 51 -20.53 -43.53 6.27
CA LYS A 51 -19.27 -42.77 6.18
C LYS A 51 -18.03 -43.66 6.06
N ASN A 52 -18.03 -44.81 6.72
CA ASN A 52 -16.87 -45.71 6.77
C ASN A 52 -16.87 -46.79 5.68
N THR A 53 -17.82 -46.73 4.74
CA THR A 53 -17.79 -47.64 3.59
C THR A 53 -16.61 -47.28 2.69
N ASN A 54 -15.95 -48.30 2.10
CA ASN A 54 -14.78 -48.11 1.24
C ASN A 54 -15.06 -47.14 0.08
N LEU A 55 -16.26 -47.19 -0.48
CA LEU A 55 -16.67 -46.29 -1.56
C LEU A 55 -16.69 -44.82 -1.13
N VAL A 56 -17.31 -44.51 0.02
CA VAL A 56 -17.39 -43.13 0.54
C VAL A 56 -16.00 -42.67 0.97
N LYS A 57 -15.24 -43.53 1.67
CA LYS A 57 -13.90 -43.21 2.15
C LYS A 57 -12.93 -42.92 1.00
N ASN A 58 -12.80 -43.82 0.03
CA ASN A 58 -11.87 -43.65 -1.10
C ASN A 58 -12.20 -42.41 -1.94
N HIS A 59 -13.50 -42.12 -2.11
CA HIS A 59 -13.91 -40.93 -2.87
C HIS A 59 -13.60 -39.63 -2.12
N LEU A 60 -13.86 -39.58 -0.81
CA LEU A 60 -13.50 -38.42 0.02
C LEU A 60 -11.98 -38.23 0.08
N GLU A 61 -11.20 -39.30 0.21
CA GLU A 61 -9.73 -39.26 0.17
C GLU A 61 -9.21 -38.73 -1.16
N LYS A 62 -9.79 -39.14 -2.29
CA LYS A 62 -9.43 -38.60 -3.61
C LYS A 62 -9.67 -37.09 -3.68
N LEU A 63 -10.87 -36.64 -3.28
CA LEU A 63 -11.19 -35.19 -3.25
C LEU A 63 -10.25 -34.42 -2.31
N ASP A 64 -9.90 -35.02 -1.19
CA ASP A 64 -8.98 -34.46 -0.21
C ASP A 64 -7.58 -34.23 -0.79
N ILE A 65 -7.03 -35.23 -1.50
CA ILE A 65 -5.74 -35.15 -2.17
C ILE A 65 -5.74 -34.04 -3.23
N GLU A 66 -6.78 -33.98 -4.07
CA GLU A 66 -6.92 -32.95 -5.10
C GLU A 66 -7.01 -31.54 -4.49
N ASN A 67 -7.79 -31.37 -3.43
CA ASN A 67 -7.93 -30.09 -2.73
C ASN A 67 -6.61 -29.67 -2.06
N ARG A 68 -5.87 -30.60 -1.46
CA ARG A 68 -4.54 -30.33 -0.87
C ARG A 68 -3.53 -29.90 -1.93
N ALA A 69 -3.52 -30.56 -3.09
CA ALA A 69 -2.63 -30.20 -4.19
C ALA A 69 -2.92 -28.77 -4.69
N ALA A 70 -4.21 -28.45 -4.90
CA ALA A 70 -4.63 -27.11 -5.29
C ALA A 70 -4.29 -26.05 -4.25
N LEU A 71 -4.54 -26.34 -2.96
CA LEU A 71 -4.18 -25.47 -1.86
C LEU A 71 -2.66 -25.23 -1.78
N GLY A 72 -1.85 -26.27 -1.96
CA GLY A 72 -0.38 -26.16 -1.96
C GLY A 72 0.13 -25.23 -3.04
N VAL A 73 -0.35 -25.37 -4.28
CA VAL A 73 0.02 -24.49 -5.40
C VAL A 73 -0.46 -23.06 -5.17
N PHE A 74 -1.67 -22.88 -4.64
CA PHE A 74 -2.21 -21.57 -4.31
C PHE A 74 -1.43 -20.86 -3.20
N LEU A 75 -1.08 -21.56 -2.12
CA LEU A 75 -0.21 -21.05 -1.06
C LEU A 75 1.19 -20.71 -1.59
N GLY A 76 1.71 -21.49 -2.54
CA GLY A 76 2.95 -21.16 -3.27
C GLY A 76 2.84 -19.86 -4.06
N ALA A 77 1.72 -19.63 -4.75
CA ALA A 77 1.46 -18.36 -5.44
C ALA A 77 1.33 -17.18 -4.45
N LEU A 78 0.64 -17.37 -3.32
CA LEU A 78 0.57 -16.38 -2.24
C LEU A 78 1.95 -16.08 -1.66
N SER A 79 2.81 -17.09 -1.51
CA SER A 79 4.15 -16.92 -0.96
C SER A 79 5.03 -16.05 -1.85
N LYS A 80 4.89 -16.15 -3.17
CA LYS A 80 5.64 -15.30 -4.11
C LYS A 80 5.27 -13.83 -4.01
N ILE A 81 4.00 -13.52 -3.76
CA ILE A 81 3.50 -12.14 -3.70
C ILE A 81 3.61 -11.54 -2.29
N TYR A 82 3.24 -12.32 -1.27
CA TYR A 82 3.12 -11.86 0.12
C TYR A 82 4.16 -12.45 1.06
N ASN A 83 5.19 -13.14 0.54
CA ASN A 83 6.19 -13.94 1.26
C ASN A 83 5.63 -15.19 1.98
N VAL A 84 6.52 -16.08 2.42
CA VAL A 84 6.19 -17.33 3.14
C VAL A 84 5.26 -17.08 4.33
N LYS A 85 5.43 -15.97 5.04
CA LYS A 85 4.60 -15.65 6.20
C LYS A 85 3.18 -15.26 5.80
N GLY A 86 2.99 -14.61 4.64
CA GLY A 86 1.69 -14.34 4.03
C GLY A 86 0.93 -15.62 3.69
N ALA A 87 1.60 -16.57 3.03
CA ALA A 87 1.03 -17.88 2.76
C ALA A 87 0.71 -18.64 4.06
N SER A 88 1.60 -18.62 5.06
CA SER A 88 1.36 -19.25 6.37
C SER A 88 0.12 -18.70 7.06
N ALA A 89 -0.10 -17.38 7.02
CA ALA A 89 -1.28 -16.77 7.62
C ALA A 89 -2.59 -17.18 6.91
N ALA A 90 -2.56 -17.30 5.58
CA ALA A 90 -3.69 -17.85 4.83
C ALA A 90 -3.96 -19.31 5.23
N ALA A 91 -2.92 -20.14 5.34
CA ALA A 91 -3.06 -21.52 5.79
C ALA A 91 -3.61 -21.62 7.23
N GLU A 92 -3.11 -20.78 8.15
CA GLU A 92 -3.57 -20.68 9.55
C GLU A 92 -5.08 -20.33 9.64
N ALA A 93 -5.60 -19.55 8.69
CA ALA A 93 -7.03 -19.21 8.65
C ALA A 93 -7.95 -20.40 8.32
N LEU A 94 -7.43 -21.50 7.80
CA LEU A 94 -8.20 -22.70 7.43
C LEU A 94 -8.43 -23.68 8.60
N LYS A 95 -7.89 -23.42 9.80
CA LYS A 95 -8.08 -24.23 11.03
C LYS A 95 -7.85 -25.75 10.87
N GLY A 96 -7.09 -26.19 9.87
CA GLY A 96 -6.76 -27.60 9.64
C GLY A 96 -7.80 -28.40 8.84
N GLU A 97 -8.84 -27.77 8.31
CA GLU A 97 -9.74 -28.40 7.36
C GLU A 97 -9.17 -28.31 5.94
N THR A 98 -9.22 -29.41 5.20
CA THR A 98 -8.96 -29.45 3.77
C THR A 98 -10.16 -28.90 3.00
N VAL A 99 -10.11 -27.59 2.76
CA VAL A 99 -11.21 -26.87 2.13
C VAL A 99 -11.00 -26.80 0.61
N PRO A 100 -12.02 -27.08 -0.22
CA PRO A 100 -11.95 -26.84 -1.66
C PRO A 100 -11.73 -25.35 -1.96
N LEU A 101 -10.81 -25.05 -2.88
CA LEU A 101 -10.57 -23.68 -3.33
C LEU A 101 -11.64 -23.27 -4.34
N ASN A 102 -12.58 -22.44 -3.90
CA ASN A 102 -13.56 -21.76 -4.75
C ASN A 102 -13.31 -20.24 -4.74
N ALA A 103 -14.06 -19.47 -5.55
CA ALA A 103 -13.89 -18.03 -5.66
C ALA A 103 -13.93 -17.32 -4.30
N ARG A 104 -14.87 -17.73 -3.42
CA ARG A 104 -15.00 -17.16 -2.07
C ARG A 104 -13.77 -17.45 -1.22
N LYS A 105 -13.26 -18.69 -1.22
CA LYS A 105 -12.08 -19.05 -0.43
C LYS A 105 -10.80 -18.45 -0.97
N ILE A 106 -10.61 -18.43 -2.29
CA ILE A 106 -9.48 -17.74 -2.92
C ILE A 106 -9.50 -16.26 -2.51
N LYS A 107 -10.64 -15.57 -2.63
CA LYS A 107 -10.78 -14.18 -2.19
C LYS A 107 -10.49 -14.00 -0.71
N GLN A 108 -11.04 -14.87 0.15
CA GLN A 108 -10.83 -14.82 1.60
C GLN A 108 -9.35 -14.98 1.97
N LEU A 109 -8.69 -16.03 1.46
CA LEU A 109 -7.31 -16.35 1.78
C LEU A 109 -6.32 -15.34 1.21
N THR A 110 -6.56 -14.85 -0.02
CA THR A 110 -5.83 -13.73 -0.57
C THR A 110 -6.00 -12.49 0.30
N SER A 111 -7.21 -12.18 0.76
CA SER A 111 -7.44 -11.04 1.67
C SER A 111 -6.68 -11.20 2.98
N VAL A 112 -6.63 -12.38 3.59
CA VAL A 112 -5.89 -12.61 4.84
C VAL A 112 -4.39 -12.36 4.65
N ALA A 113 -3.81 -12.96 3.60
CA ALA A 113 -2.39 -12.74 3.29
C ALA A 113 -2.11 -11.27 2.98
N GLN A 114 -3.00 -10.64 2.20
CA GLN A 114 -2.91 -9.26 1.81
C GLN A 114 -3.02 -8.31 3.00
N ASP A 115 -4.00 -8.48 3.88
CA ASP A 115 -4.23 -7.57 4.99
C ASP A 115 -3.07 -7.64 5.98
N LEU A 116 -2.58 -8.85 6.34
CA LEU A 116 -1.55 -8.98 7.38
C LEU A 116 -0.13 -8.64 6.91
N TYR A 117 0.16 -8.82 5.63
CA TYR A 117 1.50 -8.57 5.06
C TYR A 117 1.52 -7.39 4.10
N GLY A 118 0.37 -6.71 3.95
CA GLY A 118 0.08 -5.56 3.11
C GLY A 118 0.28 -5.75 1.61
N LYS A 119 -0.42 -4.89 0.86
CA LYS A 119 -0.35 -4.68 -0.59
C LYS A 119 0.29 -3.33 -0.88
N GLY A 120 0.63 -3.08 -2.14
CA GLY A 120 0.96 -1.75 -2.66
C GLY A 120 2.32 -1.74 -3.33
N ALA A 121 2.45 -0.99 -4.42
CA ALA A 121 3.72 -0.82 -5.13
C ALA A 121 4.82 -0.24 -4.23
N ALA A 122 4.42 0.47 -3.16
CA ALA A 122 5.32 1.07 -2.18
C ALA A 122 5.88 0.12 -1.11
N LYS A 123 5.34 -1.09 -0.93
CA LYS A 123 5.83 -2.03 0.09
C LYS A 123 7.34 -2.31 0.03
N PRO A 124 7.93 -2.58 -1.16
CA PRO A 124 9.37 -2.74 -1.28
C PRO A 124 10.14 -1.41 -1.29
N ALA A 125 9.47 -0.25 -1.26
CA ALA A 125 10.15 1.03 -1.30
C ALA A 125 10.86 1.37 0.02
N ALA A 126 12.03 1.99 -0.08
CA ALA A 126 12.81 2.45 1.06
C ALA A 126 12.16 3.63 1.79
N ARG A 127 11.40 4.45 1.07
CA ARG A 127 10.58 5.54 1.60
C ARG A 127 9.10 5.21 1.43
N GLN A 128 8.39 5.08 2.55
CA GLN A 128 6.98 4.70 2.56
C GLN A 128 6.28 5.08 3.86
N VAL A 129 4.97 5.27 3.78
CA VAL A 129 4.06 5.36 4.92
C VAL A 129 3.35 4.02 5.08
N VAL A 130 3.32 3.51 6.32
CA VAL A 130 2.64 2.26 6.66
C VAL A 130 1.49 2.56 7.59
N VAL A 131 0.26 2.46 7.07
CA VAL A 131 -0.97 2.53 7.87
C VAL A 131 -1.24 1.15 8.44
N ARG A 132 -1.55 1.09 9.73
CA ARG A 132 -1.79 -0.14 10.48
C ARG A 132 -3.11 -0.06 11.21
N ILE A 133 -3.94 -1.08 11.02
CA ILE A 133 -5.28 -1.13 11.57
C ILE A 133 -5.48 -2.45 12.32
N TRP A 134 -5.90 -2.33 13.57
CA TRP A 134 -6.56 -3.39 14.33
C TRP A 134 -8.05 -3.10 14.23
N PRO A 135 -8.82 -3.93 13.51
CA PRO A 135 -10.19 -3.59 13.20
C PRO A 135 -11.07 -3.59 14.45
N ASN A 136 -12.08 -2.73 14.45
CA ASN A 136 -13.18 -2.85 15.41
C ASN A 136 -13.84 -4.22 15.25
N THR A 137 -14.18 -4.88 16.37
CA THR A 137 -15.10 -6.02 16.30
C THR A 137 -16.45 -5.58 15.78
N GLU A 138 -17.08 -6.40 14.93
CA GLU A 138 -18.41 -6.10 14.40
C GLU A 138 -19.42 -5.90 15.53
N TRP A 139 -20.41 -5.04 15.30
CA TRP A 139 -21.48 -4.73 16.26
C TRP A 139 -22.19 -6.00 16.77
N LYS A 140 -22.40 -6.98 15.88
CA LYS A 140 -23.03 -8.27 16.21
C LYS A 140 -22.22 -9.13 17.20
N ASP A 141 -20.92 -8.87 17.32
CA ASP A 141 -19.98 -9.63 18.16
C ASP A 141 -19.51 -8.84 19.40
N GLY A 142 -20.23 -7.75 19.71
CA GLY A 142 -20.05 -6.94 20.92
C GLY A 142 -19.62 -5.49 20.68
N GLY A 143 -19.01 -5.21 19.53
CA GLY A 143 -18.69 -3.84 19.08
C GLY A 143 -17.87 -2.96 20.05
N PRO A 144 -17.72 -1.66 19.70
CA PRO A 144 -17.01 -0.69 20.53
C PRO A 144 -17.67 -0.46 21.91
N LEU A 145 -19.00 -0.62 22.01
CA LEU A 145 -19.76 -0.42 23.25
C LEU A 145 -19.50 -1.47 24.34
N GLN A 146 -19.03 -2.67 23.96
CA GLN A 146 -18.54 -3.68 24.92
C GLN A 146 -17.04 -3.54 25.21
N GLY A 147 -16.43 -2.41 24.81
CA GLY A 147 -15.05 -2.06 25.13
C GLY A 147 -13.99 -2.74 24.25
N ARG A 148 -14.41 -3.35 23.13
CA ARG A 148 -13.54 -3.96 22.12
C ARG A 148 -13.35 -3.02 20.93
N VAL A 149 -12.76 -1.88 21.24
CA VAL A 149 -12.38 -0.87 20.27
C VAL A 149 -11.07 -1.32 19.63
N GLY A 150 -11.02 -1.27 18.31
CA GLY A 150 -9.81 -1.43 17.52
C GLY A 150 -8.92 -0.21 17.62
N HIS A 151 -7.85 -0.22 16.81
CA HIS A 151 -6.80 0.76 16.89
C HIS A 151 -6.23 1.08 15.51
N ALA A 152 -5.66 2.28 15.37
CA ALA A 152 -5.04 2.73 14.15
C ALA A 152 -3.72 3.42 14.44
N SER A 153 -2.69 3.11 13.65
CA SER A 153 -1.39 3.76 13.75
C SER A 153 -0.75 3.96 12.38
N VAL A 154 0.14 4.96 12.31
CA VAL A 154 0.88 5.32 11.10
C VAL A 154 2.38 5.25 11.42
N THR A 155 3.18 4.74 10.48
CA THR A 155 4.63 4.87 10.55
C THR A 155 5.17 5.42 9.24
N VAL A 156 5.93 6.49 9.32
CA VAL A 156 6.76 7.00 8.22
C VAL A 156 8.12 6.30 8.30
N LYS A 157 8.53 5.66 7.20
CA LYS A 157 9.82 4.98 7.10
C LYS A 157 10.63 5.59 5.98
N ASN A 158 11.87 5.96 6.28
CA ASN A 158 12.87 6.37 5.29
C ASN A 158 14.20 5.67 5.55
N LYS A 159 14.56 4.79 4.63
CA LYS A 159 15.79 3.99 4.65
C LYS A 159 16.76 4.34 3.51
N MET A 160 16.69 5.57 3.01
CA MET A 160 17.55 6.01 1.92
C MET A 160 19.01 6.09 2.34
N ASP A 161 19.28 6.55 3.56
CA ASP A 161 20.64 6.69 4.10
C ASP A 161 21.34 5.32 4.20
N GLY A 162 22.64 5.28 3.88
CA GLY A 162 23.45 4.07 4.02
C GLY A 162 23.68 3.68 5.47
N ASN A 163 23.66 4.65 6.39
CA ASN A 163 23.79 4.47 7.83
C ASN A 163 22.41 4.20 8.47
N PRO A 164 22.18 3.01 9.04
CA PRO A 164 20.91 2.68 9.71
C PRO A 164 20.55 3.62 10.87
N LYS A 165 21.53 4.24 11.53
CA LYS A 165 21.29 5.20 12.62
C LYS A 165 20.63 6.49 12.15
N LYS A 166 20.70 6.80 10.85
CA LYS A 166 20.07 7.96 10.22
C LYS A 166 18.72 7.62 9.57
N HIS A 167 18.26 6.37 9.66
CA HIS A 167 16.95 5.99 9.13
C HIS A 167 15.85 6.65 9.95
N ILE A 168 14.84 7.17 9.26
CA ILE A 168 13.66 7.72 9.90
C ILE A 168 12.66 6.57 10.09
N ASN A 169 12.14 6.46 11.30
CA ASN A 169 11.07 5.53 11.66
C ASN A 169 10.10 6.24 12.62
N GLU A 170 9.47 7.30 12.13
CA GLU A 170 8.54 8.11 12.91
C GLU A 170 7.22 7.36 13.05
N HIS A 171 6.83 7.03 14.28
CA HIS A 171 5.62 6.29 14.58
C HIS A 171 4.63 7.14 15.37
N ILE A 172 3.38 7.13 14.91
CA ILE A 172 2.24 7.77 15.55
C ILE A 172 1.18 6.71 15.81
N SER A 173 0.90 6.50 17.08
CA SER A 173 -0.04 5.51 17.59
C SER A 173 -0.66 6.07 18.85
N TRP A 174 -1.87 6.60 18.76
CA TRP A 174 -2.47 7.45 19.81
C TRP A 174 -3.25 6.63 20.83
N TRP A 175 -2.93 6.76 22.11
CA TRP A 175 -3.51 5.99 23.20
C TRP A 175 -3.99 6.88 24.35
N PRO A 176 -5.02 6.43 25.10
CA PRO A 176 -5.41 7.09 26.34
C PRO A 176 -4.40 6.80 27.46
N GLY A 177 -4.15 7.81 28.29
CA GLY A 177 -3.50 7.71 29.59
C GLY A 177 -4.29 6.87 30.60
N THR A 178 -3.69 6.64 31.77
CA THR A 178 -4.20 5.75 32.83
C THR A 178 -5.38 6.34 33.61
N SER A 179 -5.67 7.64 33.47
CA SER A 179 -6.75 8.37 34.14
C SER A 179 -8.11 8.17 33.46
N ALA A 180 -8.66 6.97 33.52
CA ALA A 180 -10.05 6.73 33.15
C ALA A 180 -10.97 7.02 34.34
N GLY A 181 -11.87 8.01 34.21
CA GLY A 181 -12.98 8.20 35.15
C GLY A 181 -13.84 6.92 35.30
N ALA A 182 -14.46 6.75 36.47
CA ALA A 182 -15.24 5.57 36.83
C ALA A 182 -16.59 5.53 36.08
N GLY A 183 -16.60 5.06 34.82
CA GLY A 183 -17.87 4.84 34.10
C GLY A 183 -17.73 4.54 32.60
N LYS A 184 -18.76 3.89 32.01
CA LYS A 184 -18.82 3.62 30.55
C LYS A 184 -18.96 4.91 29.72
N LYS A 185 -19.71 5.90 30.21
CA LYS A 185 -19.87 7.20 29.53
C LYS A 185 -18.54 7.97 29.53
N ASP A 186 -17.87 8.00 30.67
CA ASP A 186 -16.57 8.66 30.82
C ASP A 186 -15.44 7.95 30.05
N ARG A 187 -15.65 6.68 29.69
CA ARG A 187 -14.78 5.96 28.75
C ARG A 187 -14.94 6.39 27.30
N LEU A 188 -16.12 6.82 26.91
CA LEU A 188 -16.41 7.20 25.53
C LEU A 188 -16.15 8.68 25.29
N PHE A 189 -16.62 9.55 26.18
CA PHE A 189 -16.73 10.99 25.90
C PHE A 189 -15.78 11.87 26.70
N SER A 190 -15.22 11.40 27.82
CA SER A 190 -14.30 12.22 28.60
C SER A 190 -12.94 12.26 27.95
N GLN A 191 -12.40 13.47 27.85
CA GLN A 191 -11.02 13.70 27.46
C GLN A 191 -10.09 13.20 28.57
N ARG A 192 -9.00 12.56 28.14
CA ARG A 192 -7.94 12.00 28.98
C ARG A 192 -6.61 12.52 28.51
N GLU A 193 -5.57 12.33 29.31
CA GLU A 193 -4.21 12.47 28.82
C GLU A 193 -4.04 11.57 27.58
N GLY A 194 -3.51 12.13 26.50
CA GLY A 194 -3.22 11.40 25.27
C GLY A 194 -1.72 11.25 25.11
N PHE A 195 -1.26 10.10 24.63
CA PHE A 195 0.15 9.92 24.28
C PHE A 195 0.30 9.06 23.03
N SER A 196 1.48 9.15 22.41
CA SER A 196 1.84 8.28 21.29
C SER A 196 2.82 7.21 21.73
N LEU A 197 2.57 5.94 21.37
CA LEU A 197 3.58 4.89 21.51
C LEU A 197 4.74 5.09 20.53
N ALA A 198 5.92 4.61 20.93
CA ALA A 198 7.17 4.78 20.20
C ALA A 198 7.32 3.79 19.03
N ASP A 199 6.73 2.59 19.13
CA ASP A 199 6.86 1.57 18.09
C ASP A 199 5.66 0.63 17.92
N TYR A 200 5.62 0.03 16.74
CA TYR A 200 4.63 -0.98 16.37
C TYR A 200 4.72 -2.27 17.19
N LYS A 201 5.88 -2.58 17.79
CA LYS A 201 6.03 -3.82 18.56
C LYS A 201 5.13 -3.74 19.80
N THR A 202 5.16 -2.59 20.47
CA THR A 202 4.36 -2.28 21.66
C THR A 202 2.87 -2.26 21.32
N ASP A 203 2.46 -1.68 20.19
CA ASP A 203 1.05 -1.76 19.73
C ASP A 203 0.55 -3.21 19.69
N LYS A 204 1.31 -4.13 19.07
CA LYS A 204 0.88 -5.54 18.95
C LYS A 204 0.66 -6.20 20.31
N GLN A 205 1.48 -5.84 21.30
CA GLN A 205 1.42 -6.41 22.64
C GLN A 205 0.22 -5.85 23.41
N ASN A 206 -0.08 -4.57 23.25
CA ASN A 206 -1.27 -3.94 23.86
C ASN A 206 -2.59 -4.43 23.24
N GLU A 207 -2.56 -4.87 21.98
CA GLU A 207 -3.73 -5.36 21.25
C GLU A 207 -4.09 -6.83 21.55
N ILE A 208 -3.26 -7.54 22.33
CA ILE A 208 -3.59 -8.90 22.76
C ILE A 208 -3.97 -8.93 24.25
N ALA A 209 -5.15 -9.49 24.55
CA ALA A 209 -5.56 -9.65 25.94
C ALA A 209 -4.68 -10.66 26.69
N ASP A 210 -4.33 -10.37 27.95
CA ASP A 210 -3.50 -11.23 28.81
C ASP A 210 -4.03 -12.66 28.92
N ARG A 211 -5.36 -12.81 29.02
CA ARG A 211 -6.01 -14.13 29.04
C ARG A 211 -5.70 -14.94 27.79
N THR A 212 -5.65 -14.29 26.63
CA THR A 212 -5.31 -14.94 25.35
C THR A 212 -3.85 -15.34 25.34
N VAL A 213 -2.94 -14.45 25.77
CA VAL A 213 -1.50 -14.75 25.91
C VAL A 213 -1.29 -15.97 26.81
N SER A 214 -1.93 -15.99 27.99
CA SER A 214 -1.84 -17.11 28.94
C SER A 214 -2.33 -18.42 28.32
N ARG A 215 -3.46 -18.41 27.61
CA ARG A 215 -3.99 -19.61 26.93
C ARG A 215 -3.09 -20.12 25.81
N LEU A 216 -2.49 -19.22 25.03
CA LEU A 216 -1.56 -19.60 23.97
C LEU A 216 -0.29 -20.24 24.56
N LYS A 217 0.29 -19.65 25.61
CA LYS A 217 1.45 -20.23 26.33
C LYS A 217 1.14 -21.63 26.88
N LYS A 218 0.04 -21.77 27.63
CA LYS A 218 -0.41 -23.08 28.16
C LYS A 218 -0.66 -24.13 27.08
N SER A 219 -1.15 -23.72 25.92
CA SER A 219 -1.33 -24.63 24.78
C SER A 219 -0.02 -25.10 24.19
N GLU A 220 0.96 -24.22 24.04
CA GLU A 220 2.29 -24.60 23.54
C GLU A 220 2.98 -25.59 24.48
N GLU A 221 2.93 -25.33 25.78
CA GLU A 221 3.44 -26.24 26.82
C GLU A 221 2.72 -27.59 26.78
N ALA A 222 1.38 -27.60 26.71
CA ALA A 222 0.60 -28.83 26.60
C ALA A 222 0.92 -29.61 25.32
N LYS A 223 1.09 -28.93 24.18
CA LYS A 223 1.50 -29.56 22.91
C LYS A 223 2.90 -30.15 23.00
N ALA A 224 3.82 -29.49 23.70
CA ALA A 224 5.16 -30.02 23.93
C ALA A 224 5.13 -31.29 24.80
N ARG A 225 4.42 -31.27 25.93
CA ARG A 225 4.22 -32.43 26.82
C ARG A 225 3.56 -33.62 26.13
N LEU A 226 2.53 -33.36 25.31
CA LEU A 226 1.87 -34.41 24.52
C LEU A 226 2.83 -35.08 23.52
N LYS A 227 3.79 -34.33 22.95
CA LYS A 227 4.78 -34.87 22.02
C LYS A 227 5.87 -35.70 22.73
N THR A 228 6.22 -35.34 23.96
CA THR A 228 7.27 -36.02 24.74
C THR A 228 6.72 -37.18 25.58
N GLY A 229 5.42 -37.45 25.55
CA GLY A 229 4.77 -38.51 26.34
C GLY A 229 4.55 -38.15 27.81
N GLN A 230 4.84 -36.91 28.21
CA GLN A 230 4.70 -36.40 29.59
C GLN A 230 3.33 -35.70 29.79
N ALA A 231 2.28 -36.26 29.22
CA ALA A 231 0.98 -35.60 29.16
C ALA A 231 0.29 -35.50 30.53
N GLU A 232 -0.19 -34.31 30.89
CA GLU A 232 -0.98 -34.07 32.10
C GLU A 232 -2.50 -34.15 31.83
N PRO A 233 -3.32 -34.43 32.86
CA PRO A 233 -4.78 -34.32 32.77
C PRO A 233 -5.19 -32.91 32.31
N GLY A 234 -5.82 -32.82 31.14
CA GLY A 234 -6.27 -31.55 30.55
C GLY A 234 -5.39 -30.99 29.43
N ASP A 235 -4.20 -31.56 29.18
CA ASP A 235 -3.33 -31.12 28.08
C ASP A 235 -4.00 -31.25 26.72
N ARG A 236 -4.81 -32.30 26.51
CA ARG A 236 -5.62 -32.45 25.28
C ARG A 236 -6.62 -31.32 25.08
N ASN A 237 -7.14 -30.73 26.15
CA ASN A 237 -8.06 -29.59 26.07
C ASN A 237 -7.31 -28.28 25.84
N LEU A 238 -6.15 -28.09 26.50
CA LEU A 238 -5.30 -26.92 26.30
C LEU A 238 -4.68 -26.88 24.91
N ALA A 239 -4.27 -28.03 24.37
CA ALA A 239 -3.69 -28.14 23.04
C ALA A 239 -4.66 -27.76 21.89
N LYS A 240 -5.96 -27.66 22.17
CA LYS A 240 -6.96 -27.17 21.19
C LYS A 240 -6.78 -25.70 20.86
N TYR A 241 -6.27 -24.90 21.79
CA TYR A 241 -6.02 -23.48 21.52
C TYR A 241 -4.86 -23.35 20.53
N SER A 242 -5.09 -22.63 19.44
CA SER A 242 -4.05 -22.33 18.45
C SER A 242 -4.10 -20.85 18.12
N PRO A 243 -2.96 -20.22 17.79
CA PRO A 243 -2.94 -18.82 17.42
C PRO A 243 -3.80 -18.60 16.18
N ARG A 244 -4.49 -17.46 16.15
CA ARG A 244 -5.10 -16.94 14.93
C ARG A 244 -4.00 -16.44 13.98
N ALA A 245 -4.34 -16.28 12.70
CA ALA A 245 -3.40 -15.86 11.66
C ALA A 245 -2.67 -14.53 11.95
N ASP A 246 -3.31 -13.64 12.72
CA ASP A 246 -2.80 -12.36 13.17
C ASP A 246 -1.98 -12.44 14.47
N GLN A 247 -2.12 -13.50 15.26
CA GLN A 247 -1.41 -13.68 16.52
C GLN A 247 -0.03 -14.27 16.28
N LYS A 248 1.03 -13.52 16.59
CA LYS A 248 2.42 -13.93 16.35
C LYS A 248 3.33 -13.54 17.49
N LYS A 249 4.32 -14.39 17.75
CA LYS A 249 5.45 -14.06 18.63
C LYS A 249 6.36 -13.04 17.96
N ASP A 250 6.89 -12.10 18.74
CA ASP A 250 8.03 -11.29 18.33
C ASP A 250 9.35 -12.05 18.52
N LYS A 251 10.48 -11.36 18.29
CA LYS A 251 11.81 -11.96 18.40
C LYS A 251 12.16 -12.40 19.83
N ASP A 252 11.49 -11.83 20.82
CA ASP A 252 11.72 -12.11 22.24
C ASP A 252 10.72 -13.15 22.77
N GLY A 253 9.93 -13.75 21.88
CA GLY A 253 8.94 -14.77 22.23
C GLY A 253 7.62 -14.22 22.77
N ASN A 254 7.42 -12.90 22.80
CA ASN A 254 6.20 -12.30 23.31
C ASN A 254 5.09 -12.31 22.26
N TRP A 255 3.90 -12.74 22.68
CA TRP A 255 2.71 -12.76 21.82
C TRP A 255 2.19 -11.35 21.56
N GLY A 256 1.68 -11.13 20.35
CA GLY A 256 0.95 -9.92 19.99
C GLY A 256 0.05 -10.13 18.76
N VAL A 257 -0.86 -9.20 18.51
CA VAL A 257 -1.74 -9.20 17.33
C VAL A 257 -1.17 -8.31 16.26
N CYS A 258 -0.94 -8.84 15.06
CA CYS A 258 -0.49 -8.08 13.90
C CYS A 258 -1.62 -7.27 13.30
N ALA A 259 -1.34 -6.00 13.01
CA ALA A 259 -2.25 -5.12 12.29
C ALA A 259 -2.41 -5.53 10.82
N GLN A 260 -3.57 -5.20 10.27
CA GLN A 260 -3.77 -5.06 8.83
C GLN A 260 -2.92 -3.88 8.33
N LYS A 261 -2.28 -3.99 7.15
CA LYS A 261 -1.28 -3.03 6.66
C LYS A 261 -1.62 -2.49 5.28
N VAL A 262 -1.50 -1.19 5.12
CA VAL A 262 -1.52 -0.49 3.82
C VAL A 262 -0.22 0.29 3.66
N TYR A 263 0.41 0.14 2.50
CA TYR A 263 1.70 0.75 2.16
C TYR A 263 1.51 1.85 1.12
N LEU A 264 1.86 3.07 1.47
CA LEU A 264 1.74 4.24 0.59
C LEU A 264 3.13 4.79 0.27
N PRO A 265 3.42 5.18 -0.98
CA PRO A 265 4.71 5.76 -1.31
C PRO A 265 4.84 7.15 -0.70
N LEU A 266 6.06 7.52 -0.35
CA LEU A 266 6.42 8.92 -0.12
C LEU A 266 6.87 9.52 -1.44
N VAL A 267 6.50 10.77 -1.69
CA VAL A 267 6.92 11.51 -2.88
C VAL A 267 8.44 11.69 -2.90
N GLY A 268 9.03 11.65 -4.09
CA GLY A 268 10.45 11.94 -4.30
C GLY A 268 11.30 10.72 -4.64
N ASN A 269 12.62 10.90 -4.56
CA ASN A 269 13.59 9.83 -4.85
C ASN A 269 13.41 8.64 -3.91
N ASN A 270 13.45 7.44 -4.45
CA ASN A 270 13.23 6.19 -3.74
C ASN A 270 14.11 5.06 -4.31
N LYS A 271 14.13 3.92 -3.62
CA LYS A 271 14.80 2.69 -4.07
C LYS A 271 14.07 1.47 -3.55
N ASP A 272 14.19 0.34 -4.25
CA ASP A 272 13.74 -0.94 -3.71
C ASP A 272 14.70 -1.40 -2.58
N VAL A 273 14.13 -1.85 -1.46
CA VAL A 273 14.90 -2.37 -0.33
C VAL A 273 15.49 -3.75 -0.59
N ASN A 274 14.90 -4.51 -1.51
CA ASN A 274 15.34 -5.84 -1.94
C ASN A 274 16.30 -5.75 -3.13
N ASP A 275 16.18 -4.71 -3.95
CA ASP A 275 17.11 -4.39 -5.03
C ASP A 275 17.61 -2.95 -4.95
N LYS A 276 18.77 -2.76 -4.32
CA LYS A 276 19.39 -1.43 -4.13
C LYS A 276 19.75 -0.73 -5.45
N LYS A 277 19.84 -1.46 -6.57
CA LYS A 277 20.13 -0.88 -7.89
C LYS A 277 18.87 -0.28 -8.51
N ASN A 278 17.70 -0.78 -8.15
CA ASN A 278 16.43 -0.25 -8.60
C ASN A 278 16.11 1.06 -7.87
N ARG A 279 16.49 2.19 -8.50
CA ARG A 279 16.19 3.55 -8.06
C ARG A 279 15.12 4.15 -8.95
N PHE A 280 14.18 4.85 -8.35
CA PHE A 280 13.07 5.48 -9.06
C PHE A 280 12.60 6.74 -8.34
N PHE A 281 11.83 7.56 -9.03
CA PHE A 281 11.15 8.72 -8.45
C PHE A 281 9.66 8.39 -8.27
N SER A 282 9.16 8.43 -7.04
CA SER A 282 7.73 8.35 -6.76
C SER A 282 7.12 9.72 -6.98
N LEU A 283 6.48 9.93 -8.13
CA LEU A 283 5.83 11.21 -8.44
C LEU A 283 4.59 11.44 -7.59
N PHE A 284 3.77 10.40 -7.42
CA PHE A 284 2.60 10.47 -6.56
C PHE A 284 2.87 9.73 -5.25
N GLY A 285 2.67 10.42 -4.13
CA GLY A 285 2.90 9.89 -2.80
C GLY A 285 2.57 10.93 -1.75
N LEU A 286 2.77 10.57 -0.49
CA LEU A 286 2.57 11.50 0.63
C LEU A 286 3.84 12.30 0.93
N ASN A 287 3.68 13.51 1.44
CA ASN A 287 4.78 14.38 1.83
C ASN A 287 5.37 13.97 3.19
N GLU A 288 6.63 13.50 3.19
CA GLU A 288 7.33 13.01 4.38
C GLU A 288 7.51 14.09 5.46
N LYS A 289 7.98 15.27 5.04
CA LYS A 289 8.28 16.40 5.92
C LYS A 289 7.04 16.86 6.68
N ASN A 290 5.91 16.99 6.00
CA ASN A 290 4.65 17.44 6.60
C ASN A 290 4.13 16.44 7.63
N ILE A 291 4.17 15.14 7.33
CA ILE A 291 3.72 14.10 8.27
C ILE A 291 4.59 14.12 9.53
N ILE A 292 5.91 14.20 9.37
CA ILE A 292 6.83 14.21 10.51
C ILE A 292 6.67 15.48 11.35
N ALA A 293 6.49 16.65 10.71
CA ALA A 293 6.24 17.91 11.42
C ALA A 293 4.96 17.83 12.24
N ASP A 294 3.86 17.37 11.65
CA ASP A 294 2.57 17.23 12.34
C ASP A 294 2.60 16.16 13.44
N ALA A 295 3.31 15.06 13.21
CA ALA A 295 3.59 14.02 14.20
C ALA A 295 4.31 14.57 15.44
N LYS A 296 5.37 15.36 15.23
CA LYS A 296 6.12 16.02 16.31
C LYS A 296 5.28 17.05 17.04
N GLN A 297 4.51 17.85 16.29
CA GLN A 297 3.59 18.83 16.86
C GLN A 297 2.55 18.15 17.75
N ALA A 298 1.90 17.08 17.29
CA ALA A 298 0.93 16.34 18.08
C ALA A 298 1.55 15.77 19.37
N LYS A 299 2.76 15.20 19.31
CA LYS A 299 3.48 14.73 20.50
C LYS A 299 3.80 15.86 21.47
N SER A 300 4.22 17.02 20.96
CA SER A 300 4.49 18.20 21.77
C SER A 300 3.23 18.76 22.42
N ASP A 301 2.12 18.82 21.67
CA ASP A 301 0.83 19.28 22.18
C ASP A 301 0.29 18.35 23.27
N ALA A 302 0.44 17.04 23.12
CA ALA A 302 0.12 16.10 24.21
C ALA A 302 0.96 16.33 25.45
N ALA A 303 2.29 16.46 25.31
CA ALA A 303 3.18 16.71 26.44
C ALA A 303 2.86 18.03 27.19
N ASN A 304 2.26 19.00 26.48
CA ASN A 304 1.83 20.28 27.04
C ASN A 304 0.33 20.32 27.39
N ASN A 305 -0.35 19.16 27.44
CA ASN A 305 -1.79 19.04 27.73
C ASN A 305 -2.72 19.84 26.79
N ARG A 306 -2.27 20.13 25.57
CA ARG A 306 -3.05 20.80 24.51
C ARG A 306 -3.79 19.83 23.59
N LEU A 307 -3.41 18.55 23.62
CA LEU A 307 -4.04 17.48 22.86
C LEU A 307 -4.25 16.26 23.75
N GLY A 308 -5.51 15.87 23.93
CA GLY A 308 -5.87 14.73 24.77
C GLY A 308 -6.14 13.46 23.97
N TYR A 309 -6.77 12.50 24.64
CA TYR A 309 -7.43 11.36 24.03
C TYR A 309 -8.90 11.34 24.42
N THR A 310 -9.76 11.29 23.42
CA THR A 310 -11.21 11.09 23.59
C THR A 310 -11.66 10.01 22.62
N LEU A 311 -12.23 8.91 23.12
CA LEU A 311 -12.55 7.74 22.29
C LEU A 311 -13.61 8.06 21.22
N ALA A 312 -14.68 8.75 21.61
CA ALA A 312 -15.74 9.24 20.73
C ALA A 312 -15.39 10.65 20.21
N SER A 313 -14.37 10.73 19.35
CA SER A 313 -13.84 12.00 18.84
C SER A 313 -13.57 11.96 17.35
N LYS A 314 -13.69 13.13 16.73
CA LYS A 314 -13.31 13.36 15.32
C LYS A 314 -11.84 13.73 15.17
N THR A 315 -11.15 14.03 16.27
CA THR A 315 -9.82 14.66 16.25
C THR A 315 -8.82 14.02 17.20
N GLU A 316 -9.27 13.41 18.30
CA GLU A 316 -8.41 12.97 19.41
C GLU A 316 -8.35 11.47 19.64
N ASN A 317 -8.97 10.64 18.80
CA ASN A 317 -8.83 9.18 18.89
C ASN A 317 -7.73 8.67 17.95
N CYS A 318 -7.40 7.38 18.05
CA CYS A 318 -6.35 6.77 17.24
C CYS A 318 -6.65 6.85 15.73
N ALA A 319 -7.92 6.65 15.35
CA ALA A 319 -8.35 6.71 13.96
C ALA A 319 -8.25 8.13 13.39
N SER A 320 -8.70 9.14 14.13
CA SER A 320 -8.60 10.55 13.71
C SER A 320 -7.15 11.00 13.62
N MET A 321 -6.29 10.57 14.54
CA MET A 321 -4.85 10.87 14.46
C MET A 321 -4.19 10.19 13.26
N ALA A 322 -4.53 8.95 12.96
CA ALA A 322 -4.05 8.28 11.76
C ALA A 322 -4.54 8.99 10.47
N ALA A 323 -5.81 9.41 10.43
CA ALA A 323 -6.36 10.18 9.32
C ALA A 323 -5.68 11.54 9.18
N ARG A 324 -5.44 12.25 10.30
CA ARG A 324 -4.70 13.52 10.36
C ARG A 324 -3.31 13.38 9.76
N MET A 325 -2.55 12.32 10.10
CA MET A 325 -1.24 12.04 9.50
C MET A 325 -1.34 11.83 7.99
N LEU A 326 -2.37 11.14 7.50
CA LEU A 326 -2.56 10.98 6.06
C LEU A 326 -2.91 12.32 5.39
N THR A 327 -3.78 13.12 5.99
CA THR A 327 -4.20 14.42 5.46
C THR A 327 -3.05 15.43 5.46
N SER A 328 -2.21 15.48 6.50
CA SER A 328 -1.02 16.34 6.53
C SER A 328 0.00 15.98 5.46
N GLY A 329 0.08 14.69 5.10
CA GLY A 329 0.84 14.21 3.95
C GLY A 329 0.24 14.56 2.58
N GLY A 330 -0.90 15.23 2.51
CA GLY A 330 -1.58 15.62 1.27
C GLY A 330 -2.43 14.52 0.63
N SER A 331 -2.87 13.53 1.40
CA SER A 331 -3.72 12.44 0.87
C SER A 331 -5.01 12.91 0.19
N GLU A 332 -5.55 14.05 0.61
CA GLU A 332 -6.77 14.63 0.05
C GLU A 332 -6.63 15.24 -1.36
N ASN A 333 -5.41 15.27 -1.91
CA ASN A 333 -5.17 15.53 -3.33
C ASN A 333 -5.56 14.32 -4.21
N PHE A 334 -5.67 13.13 -3.61
CA PHE A 334 -6.00 11.89 -4.30
C PHE A 334 -7.42 11.41 -4.00
N VAL A 335 -7.76 11.33 -2.71
CA VAL A 335 -9.04 10.81 -2.22
C VAL A 335 -9.49 11.67 -1.05
N LYS A 336 -10.73 12.16 -1.04
CA LYS A 336 -11.25 12.94 0.10
C LYS A 336 -11.54 12.04 1.30
N PHE A 337 -11.17 12.50 2.50
CA PHE A 337 -11.53 11.83 3.74
C PHE A 337 -12.85 12.39 4.27
N ASN A 338 -13.92 11.61 4.14
CA ASN A 338 -15.23 12.01 4.67
C ASN A 338 -15.23 11.84 6.19
N LYS A 339 -15.12 12.92 6.96
CA LYS A 339 -15.12 12.86 8.44
C LYS A 339 -16.41 12.28 9.01
N ALA A 340 -16.29 11.59 10.13
CA ALA A 340 -17.41 10.97 10.84
C ALA A 340 -18.24 12.03 11.57
N TRP A 341 -19.50 11.69 11.84
CA TRP A 341 -20.40 12.58 12.56
C TRP A 341 -20.15 12.62 14.07
N ILE A 342 -19.62 11.55 14.64
CA ILE A 342 -19.44 11.42 16.09
C ILE A 342 -17.99 11.02 16.40
N SER A 343 -17.52 9.90 15.87
CA SER A 343 -16.20 9.36 16.15
C SER A 343 -15.57 8.77 14.90
N GLU A 344 -14.28 9.01 14.70
CA GLU A 344 -13.55 8.28 13.66
C GLU A 344 -13.34 6.82 14.05
N ASP A 345 -13.31 5.96 13.02
CA ASP A 345 -13.31 4.50 13.17
C ASP A 345 -12.09 3.90 12.45
N PRO A 346 -11.31 3.00 13.09
CA PRO A 346 -10.16 2.35 12.45
C PRO A 346 -10.49 1.65 11.13
N ASN A 347 -11.64 0.97 11.01
CA ASN A 347 -12.07 0.32 9.77
C ASN A 347 -12.29 1.35 8.65
N LYS A 348 -12.86 2.50 8.98
CA LYS A 348 -13.06 3.59 8.02
C LYS A 348 -11.74 4.19 7.54
N VAL A 349 -10.76 4.35 8.45
CA VAL A 349 -9.40 4.76 8.07
C VAL A 349 -8.73 3.70 7.20
N HIS A 350 -8.97 2.42 7.47
CA HIS A 350 -8.48 1.34 6.63
C HIS A 350 -9.02 1.44 5.19
N ASP A 351 -10.34 1.61 5.05
CA ASP A 351 -11.00 1.73 3.76
C ASP A 351 -10.51 2.97 3.00
N TYR A 352 -10.34 4.09 3.71
CA TYR A 352 -9.73 5.29 3.16
C TYR A 352 -8.30 5.03 2.65
N ALA A 353 -7.44 4.42 3.47
CA ALA A 353 -6.07 4.12 3.10
C ALA A 353 -6.00 3.16 1.89
N LYS A 354 -6.91 2.17 1.81
CA LYS A 354 -7.02 1.26 0.65
C LYS A 354 -7.40 2.00 -0.64
N LYS A 355 -8.36 2.92 -0.58
CA LYS A 355 -8.75 3.76 -1.73
C LYS A 355 -7.60 4.67 -2.16
N LEU A 356 -6.96 5.30 -1.19
CA LEU A 356 -5.78 6.15 -1.42
C LEU A 356 -4.64 5.37 -2.06
N GLN A 357 -4.33 4.18 -1.56
CA GLN A 357 -3.31 3.30 -2.16
C GLN A 357 -3.66 2.96 -3.61
N ALA A 358 -4.90 2.57 -3.89
CA ALA A 358 -5.31 2.19 -5.23
C ALA A 358 -5.16 3.35 -6.23
N GLU A 359 -5.55 4.57 -5.84
CA GLU A 359 -5.41 5.75 -6.71
C GLU A 359 -3.95 6.14 -6.91
N VAL A 360 -3.13 6.15 -5.85
CA VAL A 360 -1.71 6.49 -5.94
C VAL A 360 -0.92 5.43 -6.73
N ASP A 361 -1.21 4.15 -6.55
CA ASP A 361 -0.60 3.06 -7.32
C ASP A 361 -1.01 3.15 -8.80
N LYS A 362 -2.28 3.47 -9.10
CA LYS A 362 -2.75 3.70 -10.47
C LYS A 362 -1.98 4.85 -11.13
N LEU A 363 -1.91 6.01 -10.49
CA LEU A 363 -1.25 7.18 -11.04
C LEU A 363 0.26 6.94 -11.26
N ASN A 364 0.95 6.31 -10.31
CA ASN A 364 2.36 5.93 -10.51
C ASN A 364 2.53 4.87 -11.61
N GLY A 365 1.57 3.96 -11.78
CA GLY A 365 1.56 3.01 -12.89
C GLY A 365 1.44 3.71 -14.26
N GLN A 366 0.63 4.76 -14.36
CA GLN A 366 0.55 5.59 -15.56
C GLN A 366 1.87 6.34 -15.83
N VAL A 367 2.51 6.87 -14.79
CA VAL A 367 3.84 7.49 -14.90
C VAL A 367 4.88 6.49 -15.42
N GLN A 368 4.91 5.28 -14.88
CA GLN A 368 5.82 4.22 -15.34
C GLN A 368 5.56 3.87 -16.80
N ASN A 369 4.29 3.79 -17.22
CA ASN A 369 3.95 3.54 -18.62
C ASN A 369 4.41 4.67 -19.55
N ILE A 370 4.25 5.92 -19.13
CA ILE A 370 4.75 7.10 -19.86
C ILE A 370 6.28 7.05 -20.00
N ASP A 371 6.99 6.81 -18.90
CA ASP A 371 8.46 6.75 -18.88
C ASP A 371 9.00 5.59 -19.73
N GLN A 372 8.33 4.44 -19.69
CA GLN A 372 8.66 3.28 -20.52
C GLN A 372 8.43 3.59 -22.00
N THR A 373 7.27 4.15 -22.34
CA THR A 373 6.93 4.54 -23.72
C THR A 373 7.93 5.57 -24.25
N PHE A 374 8.34 6.53 -23.43
CA PHE A 374 9.35 7.52 -23.79
C PHE A 374 10.72 6.86 -24.05
N SER A 375 11.13 5.96 -23.16
CA SER A 375 12.39 5.21 -23.28
C SER A 375 12.41 4.32 -24.54
N ASP A 376 11.28 3.70 -24.88
CA ASP A 376 11.14 2.91 -26.09
C ASP A 376 11.12 3.79 -27.35
N SER A 377 10.50 4.97 -27.28
CA SER A 377 10.46 5.94 -28.38
C SER A 377 11.86 6.48 -28.71
N LEU A 378 12.76 6.61 -27.73
CA LEU A 378 14.16 6.99 -27.96
C LEU A 378 14.96 6.00 -28.81
N LYS A 379 14.46 4.78 -29.03
CA LYS A 379 15.07 3.80 -29.96
C LYS A 379 14.77 4.13 -31.42
N ASN A 380 13.78 4.98 -31.68
CA ASN A 380 13.49 5.51 -33.01
C ASN A 380 14.36 6.76 -33.26
N GLU A 381 15.15 6.74 -34.33
CA GLU A 381 16.10 7.84 -34.61
C GLU A 381 15.40 9.18 -34.88
N ASN A 382 14.21 9.20 -35.50
CA ASN A 382 13.48 10.46 -35.72
C ASN A 382 13.05 11.10 -34.41
N PHE A 383 12.49 10.29 -33.49
CA PHE A 383 12.11 10.75 -32.16
C PHE A 383 13.31 11.24 -31.36
N LYS A 384 14.41 10.49 -31.41
CA LYS A 384 15.66 10.81 -30.72
C LYS A 384 16.31 12.10 -31.24
N MET A 385 16.31 12.34 -32.55
CA MET A 385 16.77 13.61 -33.13
C MET A 385 15.90 14.78 -32.66
N ALA A 386 14.58 14.67 -32.78
CA ALA A 386 13.65 15.72 -32.33
C ALA A 386 13.82 16.04 -30.83
N PHE A 387 14.02 15.02 -30.00
CA PHE A 387 14.29 15.22 -28.58
C PHE A 387 15.65 15.86 -28.30
N THR A 388 16.68 15.49 -29.05
CA THR A 388 18.03 16.08 -28.93
C THR A 388 18.00 17.56 -29.31
N ASP A 389 17.38 17.91 -30.43
CA ASP A 389 17.21 19.29 -30.87
C ASP A 389 16.48 20.14 -29.84
N PHE A 390 15.42 19.59 -29.24
CA PHE A 390 14.69 20.24 -28.14
C PHE A 390 15.59 20.48 -26.93
N LYS A 391 16.33 19.46 -26.49
CA LYS A 391 17.22 19.59 -25.33
C LYS A 391 18.30 20.64 -25.57
N ASP A 392 18.92 20.65 -26.75
CA ASP A 392 19.99 21.57 -27.14
C ASP A 392 19.52 23.01 -27.14
N ALA A 393 18.30 23.25 -27.63
CA ALA A 393 17.71 24.59 -27.66
C ALA A 393 17.26 25.08 -26.27
N VAL A 394 16.68 24.21 -25.44
CA VAL A 394 15.92 24.65 -24.24
C VAL A 394 16.61 24.32 -22.92
N LEU A 395 17.17 23.11 -22.78
CA LEU A 395 17.65 22.62 -21.48
C LEU A 395 19.16 22.78 -21.29
N TYR A 396 19.96 22.47 -22.32
CA TYR A 396 21.41 22.56 -22.23
C TYR A 396 21.95 23.97 -21.92
N PRO A 397 21.37 25.09 -22.39
CA PRO A 397 21.87 26.43 -22.08
C PRO A 397 21.94 26.76 -20.59
N SER A 398 21.06 26.16 -19.77
CA SER A 398 21.00 26.37 -18.31
C SER A 398 21.52 25.19 -17.49
N GLN A 399 22.00 24.12 -18.13
CA GLN A 399 22.36 22.89 -17.44
C GLN A 399 23.56 23.05 -16.51
N LYS A 400 24.56 23.85 -16.89
CA LYS A 400 25.73 24.13 -16.06
C LYS A 400 25.33 24.85 -14.78
N GLU A 401 24.57 25.94 -14.91
CA GLU A 401 24.05 26.72 -13.78
C GLU A 401 23.23 25.85 -12.82
N MET A 402 22.34 25.00 -13.36
CA MET A 402 21.54 24.06 -12.56
C MET A 402 22.42 23.06 -11.78
N ASN A 403 23.49 22.54 -12.39
CA ASN A 403 24.42 21.62 -11.73
C ASN A 403 25.23 22.31 -10.63
N ASP A 404 25.65 23.55 -10.86
CA ASP A 404 26.38 24.36 -9.89
C ASP A 404 25.50 24.64 -8.67
N LEU A 405 24.24 25.05 -8.87
CA LEU A 405 23.26 25.27 -7.79
C LEU A 405 22.99 23.99 -6.99
N LYS A 406 22.80 22.84 -7.65
CA LYS A 406 22.62 21.54 -6.97
C LYS A 406 23.84 21.16 -6.13
N THR A 407 25.04 21.47 -6.62
CA THR A 407 26.30 21.22 -5.89
C THR A 407 26.42 22.15 -4.67
N GLN A 408 26.04 23.42 -4.81
CA GLN A 408 25.98 24.37 -3.70
C GLN A 408 24.98 23.89 -2.65
N LEU A 409 23.78 23.45 -3.05
CA LEU A 409 22.75 22.94 -2.15
C LEU A 409 23.26 21.75 -1.31
N GLN A 410 24.01 20.84 -1.92
CA GLN A 410 24.61 19.70 -1.21
C GLN A 410 25.66 20.12 -0.17
N LYS A 411 26.37 21.24 -0.42
CA LYS A 411 27.41 21.76 0.48
C LYS A 411 26.87 22.74 1.53
N ALA A 412 25.67 23.28 1.32
CA ALA A 412 25.07 24.29 2.18
C ALA A 412 24.81 23.76 3.60
N LYS A 413 25.18 24.58 4.60
CA LYS A 413 24.93 24.33 6.02
C LYS A 413 23.88 25.30 6.52
N GLY A 414 22.90 24.79 7.27
CA GLY A 414 21.77 25.58 7.77
C GLY A 414 20.62 25.66 6.76
N ASP A 415 19.42 25.95 7.27
CA ASP A 415 18.19 25.95 6.48
C ASP A 415 18.06 27.22 5.63
N GLU A 416 18.44 28.39 6.15
CA GLU A 416 18.39 29.68 5.41
C GLU A 416 19.20 29.65 4.11
N ALA A 417 20.44 29.12 4.16
CA ALA A 417 21.29 29.01 2.98
C ALA A 417 20.70 28.04 1.93
N LYS A 418 20.08 26.94 2.38
CA LYS A 418 19.41 26.00 1.49
C LYS A 418 18.17 26.60 0.86
N ASP A 419 17.38 27.35 1.63
CA ASP A 419 16.18 28.01 1.15
C ASP A 419 16.51 29.07 0.09
N ALA A 420 17.57 29.85 0.29
CA ALA A 420 18.06 30.81 -0.71
C ALA A 420 18.50 30.12 -2.02
N ILE A 421 19.22 28.99 -1.94
CA ILE A 421 19.63 28.23 -3.13
C ILE A 421 18.40 27.59 -3.80
N ASN A 422 17.46 27.05 -3.04
CA ASN A 422 16.22 26.49 -3.55
C ASN A 422 15.39 27.54 -4.32
N LEU A 423 15.37 28.79 -3.86
CA LEU A 423 14.73 29.90 -4.57
C LEU A 423 15.37 30.14 -5.95
N GLN A 424 16.71 30.11 -6.02
CA GLN A 424 17.44 30.25 -7.29
C GLN A 424 17.17 29.07 -8.24
N ILE A 425 17.15 27.84 -7.71
CA ILE A 425 16.78 26.65 -8.48
C ILE A 425 15.38 26.80 -9.07
N LYS A 426 14.40 27.23 -8.27
CA LYS A 426 13.02 27.47 -8.73
C LYS A 426 12.95 28.53 -9.83
N ALA A 427 13.67 29.65 -9.69
CA ALA A 427 13.71 30.68 -10.72
C ALA A 427 14.32 30.17 -12.04
N LEU A 428 15.34 29.31 -11.96
CA LEU A 428 15.92 28.67 -13.15
C LEU A 428 14.95 27.67 -13.79
N LEU A 429 14.19 26.92 -12.98
CA LEU A 429 13.15 26.02 -13.47
C LEU A 429 12.01 26.78 -14.16
N ASP A 430 11.59 27.95 -13.65
CA ASP A 430 10.59 28.81 -14.32
C ASP A 430 11.05 29.23 -15.72
N LYS A 431 12.32 29.62 -15.85
CA LYS A 431 12.92 29.93 -17.17
C LYS A 431 12.87 28.73 -18.10
N GLN A 432 13.20 27.53 -17.59
CA GLN A 432 13.11 26.30 -18.38
C GLN A 432 11.68 25.98 -18.81
N VAL A 433 10.69 26.09 -17.90
CA VAL A 433 9.27 25.89 -18.22
C VAL A 433 8.82 26.85 -19.33
N SER A 434 9.16 28.14 -19.20
CA SER A 434 8.83 29.16 -20.21
C SER A 434 9.50 28.88 -21.56
N GLY A 435 10.75 28.40 -21.53
CA GLY A 435 11.48 27.97 -22.72
C GLY A 435 10.85 26.76 -23.41
N ILE A 436 10.38 25.76 -22.65
CA ILE A 436 9.66 24.60 -23.18
C ILE A 436 8.38 25.07 -23.89
N GLU A 437 7.56 25.90 -23.25
CA GLU A 437 6.34 26.40 -23.89
C GLU A 437 6.63 27.16 -25.18
N SER A 438 7.63 28.04 -25.16
CA SER A 438 7.98 28.88 -26.32
C SER A 438 8.47 28.03 -27.49
N TYR A 439 9.26 26.99 -27.22
CA TYR A 439 9.78 26.08 -28.25
C TYR A 439 8.67 25.35 -29.00
N PHE A 440 7.64 24.88 -28.29
CA PHE A 440 6.54 24.11 -28.91
C PHE A 440 5.39 24.98 -29.42
N LYS A 441 5.17 26.19 -28.89
CA LYS A 441 4.20 27.16 -29.42
C LYS A 441 4.55 27.64 -30.84
N GLY A 442 5.85 27.67 -31.19
CA GLY A 442 6.33 28.13 -32.50
C GLY A 442 6.39 27.08 -33.61
N ARG A 443 6.08 25.81 -33.31
CA ARG A 443 6.09 24.72 -34.30
C ARG A 443 4.68 24.48 -34.86
N ASP A 444 4.61 23.99 -36.09
CA ASP A 444 3.43 23.80 -36.95
C ASP A 444 2.37 22.81 -36.42
N VAL A 445 2.38 22.53 -35.11
CA VAL A 445 1.47 21.66 -34.36
C VAL A 445 0.03 22.23 -34.32
N LEU A 446 -0.15 23.50 -34.70
CA LEU A 446 -1.40 24.27 -34.58
C LEU A 446 -2.19 24.46 -35.90
N LYS A 447 -1.79 23.84 -37.02
CA LYS A 447 -2.55 23.96 -38.28
C LYS A 447 -3.79 23.05 -38.28
N GLU A 448 -4.95 23.67 -38.43
CA GLU A 448 -6.31 23.15 -38.21
C GLU A 448 -6.72 21.91 -39.04
N ASP A 449 -6.16 20.73 -38.76
CA ASP A 449 -6.78 19.47 -39.17
C ASP A 449 -7.68 18.91 -38.05
N LYS A 450 -8.86 18.39 -38.42
CA LYS A 450 -9.78 17.73 -37.48
C LYS A 450 -9.12 16.55 -36.75
N SER A 451 -8.10 15.93 -37.37
CA SER A 451 -7.27 14.87 -36.79
C SER A 451 -6.34 15.34 -35.65
N GLN A 452 -6.13 16.66 -35.48
CA GLN A 452 -5.22 17.25 -34.49
C GLN A 452 -5.93 17.92 -33.29
N ARG A 453 -7.27 17.98 -33.26
CA ARG A 453 -8.00 18.64 -32.15
C ARG A 453 -7.75 18.00 -30.78
N SER A 454 -7.65 16.67 -30.72
CA SER A 454 -7.35 15.94 -29.47
C SER A 454 -5.92 16.19 -28.98
N LEU A 455 -4.98 16.32 -29.92
CA LEU A 455 -3.59 16.68 -29.66
C LEU A 455 -3.50 18.09 -29.05
N LEU A 456 -4.14 19.07 -29.69
CA LEU A 456 -4.17 20.45 -29.22
C LEU A 456 -4.84 20.59 -27.85
N ALA A 457 -5.94 19.88 -27.63
CA ALA A 457 -6.60 19.83 -26.33
C ALA A 457 -5.67 19.25 -25.24
N ALA A 458 -4.91 18.20 -25.55
CA ALA A 458 -3.95 17.63 -24.61
C ALA A 458 -2.82 18.61 -24.27
N MET A 459 -2.25 19.27 -25.29
CA MET A 459 -1.19 20.27 -25.09
C MET A 459 -1.66 21.49 -24.30
N ASP A 460 -2.89 21.96 -24.55
CA ASP A 460 -3.49 23.06 -23.79
C ASP A 460 -3.67 22.69 -22.30
N VAL A 461 -4.18 21.49 -22.01
CA VAL A 461 -4.29 21.01 -20.62
C VAL A 461 -2.91 20.92 -19.95
N ILE A 462 -1.90 20.43 -20.67
CA ILE A 462 -0.53 20.35 -20.15
C ILE A 462 0.04 21.75 -19.87
N SER A 463 -0.10 22.70 -20.79
CA SER A 463 0.38 24.08 -20.62
C SER A 463 -0.33 24.79 -19.46
N ARG A 464 -1.65 24.67 -19.34
CA ARG A 464 -2.40 25.24 -18.19
C ARG A 464 -1.98 24.67 -16.84
N ASN A 465 -1.41 23.47 -16.83
CA ASN A 465 -0.89 22.80 -15.64
C ASN A 465 0.64 22.84 -15.54
N ALA A 466 1.31 23.72 -16.29
CA ALA A 466 2.76 23.89 -16.17
C ALA A 466 3.15 24.29 -14.73
N PRO A 467 4.21 23.69 -14.16
CA PRO A 467 4.67 24.02 -12.82
C PRO A 467 5.39 25.37 -12.81
N ASN A 468 5.38 26.06 -11.68
CA ASN A 468 6.12 27.30 -11.47
C ASN A 468 6.61 27.46 -10.02
N SER A 469 7.45 28.46 -9.75
CA SER A 469 8.06 28.72 -8.44
C SER A 469 7.09 29.02 -7.30
N THR A 470 5.87 29.47 -7.60
CA THR A 470 4.83 29.74 -6.60
C THR A 470 4.04 28.50 -6.21
N ASP A 471 4.18 27.41 -6.96
CA ASP A 471 3.52 26.16 -6.64
C ASP A 471 4.09 25.54 -5.37
N ASN A 472 3.17 25.07 -4.52
CA ASN A 472 3.50 24.26 -3.36
C ASN A 472 3.27 22.78 -3.66
N PHE A 473 3.63 21.91 -2.72
CA PHE A 473 3.42 20.47 -2.85
C PHE A 473 1.99 20.07 -3.33
N ASN A 474 0.94 20.71 -2.83
CA ASN A 474 -0.43 20.36 -3.21
C ASN A 474 -0.75 20.79 -4.64
N SER A 475 -0.40 22.02 -5.04
CA SER A 475 -0.66 22.48 -6.40
C SER A 475 0.17 21.70 -7.42
N LEU A 476 1.44 21.39 -7.13
CA LEU A 476 2.27 20.51 -7.95
C LEU A 476 1.66 19.11 -8.10
N THR A 477 1.11 18.54 -7.01
CA THR A 477 0.47 17.21 -7.06
C THR A 477 -0.75 17.19 -7.95
N LEU A 478 -1.59 18.23 -7.88
CA LEU A 478 -2.78 18.37 -8.73
C LEU A 478 -2.39 18.58 -10.20
N LYS A 479 -1.45 19.47 -10.48
CA LYS A 479 -0.90 19.69 -11.83
C LYS A 479 -0.31 18.42 -12.43
N ALA A 480 0.50 17.69 -11.66
CA ALA A 480 1.05 16.40 -12.06
C ALA A 480 -0.05 15.41 -12.45
N LYS A 481 -1.13 15.34 -11.65
CA LYS A 481 -2.25 14.43 -11.89
C LYS A 481 -2.94 14.72 -13.22
N GLU A 482 -3.20 15.99 -13.52
CA GLU A 482 -3.81 16.42 -14.77
C GLU A 482 -2.91 16.11 -15.98
N ILE A 483 -1.61 16.43 -15.88
CA ILE A 483 -0.64 16.13 -16.95
C ILE A 483 -0.56 14.62 -17.20
N VAL A 484 -0.38 13.80 -16.16
CA VAL A 484 -0.22 12.34 -16.31
C VAL A 484 -1.49 11.70 -16.86
N THR A 485 -2.66 12.11 -16.39
CA THR A 485 -3.94 11.57 -16.88
C THR A 485 -4.16 11.92 -18.35
N THR A 486 -3.82 13.16 -18.73
CA THR A 486 -3.91 13.63 -20.12
C THR A 486 -2.93 12.88 -21.02
N MET A 487 -1.68 12.72 -20.59
CA MET A 487 -0.66 11.99 -21.35
C MET A 487 -1.00 10.50 -21.50
N ASP A 488 -1.47 9.84 -20.44
CA ASP A 488 -1.90 8.42 -20.51
C ASP A 488 -3.08 8.22 -21.46
N ALA A 489 -4.03 9.17 -21.50
CA ALA A 489 -5.12 9.14 -22.46
C ALA A 489 -4.64 9.39 -23.89
N PHE A 490 -3.76 10.38 -24.09
CA PHE A 490 -3.16 10.69 -25.38
C PHE A 490 -2.43 9.46 -25.96
N LEU A 491 -1.54 8.83 -25.19
CA LEU A 491 -0.72 7.70 -25.64
C LEU A 491 -1.52 6.47 -26.06
N LYS A 492 -2.75 6.28 -25.55
CA LYS A 492 -3.63 5.17 -25.97
C LYS A 492 -4.16 5.32 -27.40
N SER A 493 -4.12 6.52 -27.95
CA SER A 493 -4.67 6.85 -29.27
C SER A 493 -3.64 7.47 -30.22
N ALA A 494 -2.46 7.82 -29.72
CA ALA A 494 -1.44 8.52 -30.47
C ALA A 494 -0.69 7.58 -31.42
N ASP A 495 -0.47 8.06 -32.64
CA ASP A 495 0.46 7.47 -33.60
C ASP A 495 1.77 8.25 -33.55
N LEU A 496 2.74 7.73 -32.80
CA LEU A 496 4.06 8.37 -32.61
C LEU A 496 4.95 8.34 -33.86
N SER A 497 4.49 7.77 -34.98
CA SER A 497 5.17 7.95 -36.27
C SER A 497 4.98 9.36 -36.86
N LYS A 498 3.97 10.10 -36.40
CA LYS A 498 3.68 11.47 -36.84
C LYS A 498 4.47 12.50 -36.03
N ASN A 499 5.12 13.44 -36.72
CA ASN A 499 5.91 14.51 -36.09
C ASN A 499 5.12 15.31 -35.04
N SER A 500 3.86 15.65 -35.31
CA SER A 500 3.01 16.39 -34.37
C SER A 500 2.74 15.62 -33.06
N SER A 501 2.57 14.31 -33.15
CA SER A 501 2.38 13.43 -31.98
C SER A 501 3.67 13.24 -31.20
N THR A 502 4.82 13.18 -31.89
CA THR A 502 6.15 13.18 -31.28
C THR A 502 6.41 14.46 -30.49
N ASP A 503 6.17 15.64 -31.09
CA ASP A 503 6.38 16.94 -30.44
C ASP A 503 5.50 17.09 -29.20
N ALA A 504 4.22 16.73 -29.27
CA ALA A 504 3.33 16.78 -28.10
C ALA A 504 3.76 15.80 -27.00
N PHE A 505 4.28 14.63 -27.35
CA PHE A 505 4.77 13.68 -26.36
C PHE A 505 6.04 14.20 -25.66
N ILE A 506 6.98 14.76 -26.42
CA ILE A 506 8.19 15.40 -25.87
C ILE A 506 7.79 16.57 -24.96
N PHE A 507 6.87 17.44 -25.40
CA PHE A 507 6.36 18.56 -24.62
C PHE A 507 5.77 18.09 -23.28
N GLY A 508 4.87 17.12 -23.30
CA GLY A 508 4.26 16.56 -22.10
C GLY A 508 5.29 15.94 -21.15
N ASN A 509 6.22 15.15 -21.69
CA ASN A 509 7.26 14.51 -20.89
C ASN A 509 8.21 15.54 -20.25
N ALA A 510 8.62 16.56 -21.02
CA ALA A 510 9.46 17.65 -20.52
C ALA A 510 8.76 18.46 -19.40
N MET A 511 7.47 18.75 -19.56
CA MET A 511 6.68 19.41 -18.51
C MET A 511 6.56 18.54 -17.25
N LEU A 512 6.29 17.25 -17.41
CA LEU A 512 6.25 16.31 -16.29
C LEU A 512 7.60 16.22 -15.57
N ASP A 513 8.71 16.25 -16.30
CA ASP A 513 10.06 16.32 -15.74
C ASP A 513 10.30 17.61 -14.94
N LYS A 514 9.81 18.75 -15.41
CA LYS A 514 9.86 19.99 -14.62
C LYS A 514 9.03 19.88 -13.35
N VAL A 515 7.86 19.23 -13.39
CA VAL A 515 7.07 18.98 -12.15
C VAL A 515 7.86 18.14 -11.16
N ARG A 516 8.55 17.08 -11.63
CA ARG A 516 9.45 16.27 -10.78
C ARG A 516 10.57 17.11 -10.18
N ASP A 517 11.17 18.02 -10.95
CA ASP A 517 12.24 18.88 -10.46
C ASP A 517 11.76 19.89 -9.42
N PHE A 518 10.58 20.53 -9.61
CA PHE A 518 9.97 21.37 -8.58
C PHE A 518 9.61 20.56 -7.33
N MET A 519 9.05 19.35 -7.49
CA MET A 519 8.74 18.50 -6.35
C MET A 519 9.98 18.13 -5.53
N LYS A 520 11.15 17.89 -6.15
CA LYS A 520 12.40 17.60 -5.42
C LYS A 520 12.86 18.75 -4.52
N VAL A 521 12.46 19.98 -4.84
CA VAL A 521 12.78 21.17 -4.04
C VAL A 521 11.79 21.31 -2.87
N GLU A 522 10.53 20.90 -3.07
CA GLU A 522 9.45 21.06 -2.09
C GLU A 522 9.39 19.99 -0.97
N VAL A 523 9.95 18.78 -1.20
CA VAL A 523 9.63 17.57 -0.39
C VAL A 523 10.76 16.99 0.44
#